data_AF-A0A933RF87-F1
#
_entry.id   AF-A0A933RF87-F1
#
_cell.length_a   1.000
_cell.length_b   1.000
_cell.length_c   1.000
_cell.angle_alpha   90.00
_cell.angle_beta   90.00
_cell.angle_gamma   90.00
#
_symmetry.space_group_name_H-M   'P 1'
#
loop_
_entity.id
_entity.type
_entity.pdbx_description
1 polymer ?
#
loop_
_entity_poly.entity_id
_entity_poly.type
_entity_poly.pdbx_seq_one_letter_code
_entity_poly.pdbx_strand_id
1 'polypeptide(L)'
;MPDGRLAIVLHTHMPYVEGFGTWPFGEEWLWEASATVYVPLLELLDQGAPVTLSLTPVLCDQLEAPGTHLRLLHFLRDLRATTHALDAEGCRSSGQPALAAEVERAAHDYARAADRLERLGEGGLARGLLRHAAWTSSATHAVLPLVATDGGVRLQLRAGIEAHRARVEAAGGAPWRGGLWLPECAHAPWLDPLLEEAGVHAVCVDLTDVHDDLLRPLRSDAGPLLVPIDRRTIELVWSPGGYPSRAAYRDSHRRTLHHHNPWANDGAVYDRDRALEQARADAADFVARTRERVAGGGLAVCALDTELLGHHWYEGLDWLAAVLVEAQRQGLEIAPLDDALAGVEPAAAPAGLPPTTWGEPRTLWTWDGPQVADVAFAARDAELRVVAAGPAAGPRAVRELLALQSSDWAFLVTRDIAGPYPRERVSAHLAALDRALAAGAAADPALRNLAPYADPAMLLVP
;
A
#
# COMPACT_ATOMS: atom_id res chain seq x y z
N MET A 1 14.36 -25.67 20.92
CA MET A 1 13.90 -24.28 21.06
C MET A 1 12.90 -24.07 19.94
N PRO A 2 11.82 -23.26 20.06
CA PRO A 2 10.99 -23.00 18.90
C PRO A 2 11.88 -22.40 17.80
N ASP A 3 11.80 -22.96 16.60
CA ASP A 3 12.49 -22.41 15.43
C ASP A 3 11.95 -21.00 15.17
N GLY A 4 12.81 -20.09 14.69
CA GLY A 4 12.37 -18.73 14.37
C GLY A 4 11.41 -18.68 13.18
N ARG A 5 10.60 -17.62 13.11
CA ARG A 5 9.51 -17.47 12.15
C ARG A 5 9.67 -16.22 11.29
N LEU A 6 9.07 -16.24 10.10
CA LEU A 6 8.93 -15.09 9.21
C LEU A 6 7.44 -14.74 9.08
N ALA A 7 7.10 -13.47 9.27
CA ALA A 7 5.82 -12.92 8.82
C ALA A 7 6.09 -11.95 7.66
N ILE A 8 5.42 -12.17 6.53
CA ILE A 8 5.44 -11.24 5.40
C ILE A 8 4.17 -10.40 5.47
N VAL A 9 4.32 -9.08 5.51
CA VAL A 9 3.22 -8.11 5.53
C VAL A 9 3.23 -7.34 4.22
N LEU A 10 2.16 -7.45 3.45
CA LEU A 10 1.94 -6.71 2.22
C LEU A 10 1.00 -5.55 2.50
N HIS A 11 1.51 -4.33 2.46
CA HIS A 11 0.70 -3.12 2.58
C HIS A 11 0.22 -2.68 1.19
N THR A 12 -1.08 -2.75 0.94
CA THR A 12 -1.68 -2.49 -0.38
C THR A 12 -2.42 -1.15 -0.36
N HIS A 13 -1.87 -0.19 -1.10
CA HIS A 13 -2.32 1.19 -1.05
C HIS A 13 -2.21 1.89 -2.40
N MET A 14 -3.18 2.74 -2.67
CA MET A 14 -3.13 3.71 -3.75
C MET A 14 -3.73 5.02 -3.25
N PRO A 15 -3.10 6.18 -3.48
CA PRO A 15 -3.73 7.47 -3.23
C PRO A 15 -5.07 7.57 -3.94
N TYR A 16 -5.93 8.48 -3.47
CA TYR A 16 -7.22 8.70 -4.12
C TYR A 16 -7.05 9.34 -5.50
N VAL A 17 -6.95 8.54 -6.56
CA VAL A 17 -6.69 8.97 -7.95
C VAL A 17 -7.88 8.75 -8.89
N GLU A 18 -8.85 7.92 -8.49
CA GLU A 18 -10.08 7.68 -9.25
C GLU A 18 -10.80 9.00 -9.58
N GLY A 19 -10.97 9.26 -10.88
CA GLY A 19 -11.61 10.47 -11.37
C GLY A 19 -10.76 11.73 -11.40
N PHE A 20 -9.46 11.66 -11.09
CA PHE A 20 -8.53 12.80 -11.04
C PHE A 20 -7.37 12.64 -12.02
N GLY A 21 -7.62 13.01 -13.28
CA GLY A 21 -6.65 12.86 -14.36
C GLY A 21 -6.50 11.40 -14.79
N THR A 22 -6.03 11.19 -16.03
CA THR A 22 -5.79 9.83 -16.54
C THR A 22 -4.29 9.57 -16.71
N TRP A 23 -3.55 10.53 -17.25
CA TRP A 23 -2.11 10.41 -17.53
C TRP A 23 -1.42 11.78 -17.46
N PRO A 24 -0.14 11.87 -17.01
CA PRO A 24 0.73 10.78 -16.54
C PRO A 24 0.50 10.39 -15.06
N PHE A 25 -0.35 11.15 -14.36
CA PHE A 25 -0.68 10.95 -12.94
C PHE A 25 -2.21 10.92 -12.80
N GLY A 26 -2.74 9.92 -12.09
CA GLY A 26 -4.18 9.72 -11.97
C GLY A 26 -4.57 8.24 -12.09
N GLU A 27 -5.69 7.97 -12.76
CA GLU A 27 -6.28 6.62 -12.80
C GLU A 27 -5.36 5.54 -13.38
N GLU A 28 -4.43 5.89 -14.28
CA GLU A 28 -3.49 4.91 -14.85
C GLU A 28 -2.65 4.20 -13.78
N TRP A 29 -2.31 4.87 -12.68
CA TRP A 29 -1.62 4.20 -11.56
C TRP A 29 -2.46 3.07 -10.97
N LEU A 30 -3.75 3.33 -10.75
CA LEU A 30 -4.68 2.33 -10.25
C LEU A 30 -4.88 1.19 -11.27
N TRP A 31 -4.93 1.51 -12.57
CA TRP A 31 -5.11 0.52 -13.63
C TRP A 31 -3.89 -0.39 -13.80
N GLU A 32 -2.69 0.19 -13.83
CA GLU A 32 -1.43 -0.56 -13.87
C GLU A 32 -1.29 -1.48 -12.68
N ALA A 33 -1.49 -0.96 -11.46
CA ALA A 33 -1.42 -1.77 -10.24
C ALA A 33 -2.49 -2.87 -10.24
N SER A 34 -3.71 -2.59 -10.71
CA SER A 34 -4.76 -3.59 -10.82
C SER A 34 -4.36 -4.78 -11.71
N ALA A 35 -3.75 -4.50 -12.87
CA ALA A 35 -3.38 -5.54 -13.83
C ALA A 35 -2.09 -6.28 -13.45
N THR A 36 -1.08 -5.55 -12.95
CA THR A 36 0.28 -6.08 -12.75
C THR A 36 0.56 -6.55 -11.32
N VAL A 37 -0.23 -6.08 -10.34
CA VAL A 37 -0.04 -6.36 -8.91
C VAL A 37 -1.25 -7.08 -8.32
N TYR A 38 -2.42 -6.44 -8.33
CA TYR A 38 -3.57 -6.92 -7.55
C TYR A 38 -4.20 -8.19 -8.10
N VAL A 39 -4.34 -8.30 -9.43
CA VAL A 39 -4.86 -9.52 -10.05
C VAL A 39 -3.93 -10.71 -9.81
N PRO A 40 -2.62 -10.64 -10.11
CA PRO A 40 -1.73 -11.77 -9.85
C PRO A 40 -1.55 -12.06 -8.34
N LEU A 41 -1.58 -11.05 -7.48
CA LEU A 41 -1.57 -11.25 -6.03
C LEU A 41 -2.80 -12.01 -5.56
N LEU A 42 -3.99 -11.65 -6.04
CA LEU A 42 -5.23 -12.37 -5.71
C LEU A 42 -5.15 -13.84 -6.12
N GLU A 43 -4.52 -14.16 -7.24
CA GLU A 43 -4.29 -15.55 -7.66
C GLU A 43 -3.37 -16.31 -6.70
N LEU A 44 -2.33 -15.65 -6.17
CA LEU A 44 -1.43 -16.22 -5.18
C LEU A 44 -2.12 -16.42 -3.82
N LEU A 45 -2.95 -15.46 -3.40
CA LEU A 45 -3.73 -15.54 -2.16
C LEU A 45 -4.82 -16.63 -2.24
N ASP A 46 -5.51 -16.75 -3.38
CA ASP A 46 -6.49 -17.82 -3.62
C ASP A 46 -5.84 -19.22 -3.59
N GLN A 47 -4.51 -19.33 -3.75
CA GLN A 47 -3.72 -20.56 -3.59
C GLN A 47 -3.29 -20.83 -2.14
N GLY A 48 -3.64 -19.96 -1.19
CA GLY A 48 -3.36 -20.14 0.23
C GLY A 48 -2.00 -19.61 0.70
N ALA A 49 -1.47 -18.57 0.06
CA ALA A 49 -0.24 -17.92 0.51
C ALA A 49 -0.37 -17.39 1.97
N PRO A 50 0.51 -17.80 2.91
CA PRO A 50 0.41 -17.47 4.32
C PRO A 50 1.00 -16.08 4.65
N VAL A 51 0.51 -15.04 3.98
CA VAL A 51 0.94 -13.65 4.15
C VAL A 51 -0.12 -12.82 4.88
N THR A 52 0.30 -11.69 5.45
CA THR A 52 -0.64 -10.69 5.99
C THR A 52 -0.90 -9.64 4.94
N LEU A 53 -2.14 -9.54 4.47
CA LEU A 53 -2.54 -8.46 3.58
C LEU A 53 -3.16 -7.33 4.39
N SER A 54 -2.57 -6.14 4.31
CA SER A 54 -3.19 -4.88 4.72
C SER A 54 -3.79 -4.20 3.51
N LEU A 55 -5.09 -3.89 3.56
CA LEU A 55 -5.78 -3.20 2.46
C LEU A 55 -6.34 -1.87 2.95
N THR A 56 -5.89 -0.77 2.32
CA THR A 56 -6.34 0.57 2.71
C THR A 56 -7.80 0.84 2.30
N PRO A 57 -8.61 1.48 3.15
CA PRO A 57 -10.00 1.80 2.84
C PRO A 57 -10.16 2.63 1.56
N VAL A 58 -9.29 3.63 1.35
CA VAL A 58 -9.27 4.46 0.13
C VAL A 58 -9.01 3.68 -1.15
N LEU A 59 -8.26 2.57 -1.11
CA LEU A 59 -8.11 1.71 -2.28
C LEU A 59 -9.41 0.95 -2.56
N CYS A 60 -10.09 0.42 -1.53
CA CYS A 60 -11.40 -0.20 -1.69
C CYS A 60 -12.42 0.78 -2.26
N ASP A 61 -12.45 2.01 -1.75
CA ASP A 61 -13.34 3.08 -2.23
C ASP A 61 -13.20 3.29 -3.75
N GLN A 62 -11.98 3.28 -4.26
CA GLN A 62 -11.71 3.46 -5.69
C GLN A 62 -12.10 2.25 -6.54
N LEU A 63 -11.72 1.04 -6.08
CA LEU A 63 -12.00 -0.21 -6.79
C LEU A 63 -13.50 -0.55 -6.84
N GLU A 64 -14.27 -0.06 -5.85
CA GLU A 64 -15.72 -0.21 -5.77
C GLU A 64 -16.49 0.95 -6.42
N ALA A 65 -15.80 2.02 -6.85
CA ALA A 65 -16.48 3.18 -7.39
C ALA A 65 -17.25 2.84 -8.69
N PRO A 66 -18.48 3.34 -8.87
CA PRO A 66 -19.31 3.00 -10.03
C PRO A 66 -18.60 3.28 -11.36
N GLY A 67 -18.61 2.29 -12.25
CA GLY A 67 -18.00 2.39 -13.57
C GLY A 67 -16.46 2.30 -13.61
N THR A 68 -15.78 2.22 -12.46
CA THR A 68 -14.32 1.97 -12.39
C THR A 68 -13.96 0.69 -13.14
N HIS A 69 -14.74 -0.37 -12.94
CA HIS A 69 -14.50 -1.66 -13.58
C HIS A 69 -14.50 -1.58 -15.11
N LEU A 70 -15.45 -0.83 -15.70
CA LEU A 70 -15.53 -0.66 -17.15
C LEU A 70 -14.38 0.18 -17.70
N ARG A 71 -13.98 1.24 -16.99
CA ARG A 71 -12.82 2.07 -17.38
C ARG A 71 -11.52 1.29 -17.34
N LEU A 72 -11.34 0.44 -16.32
CA LEU A 72 -10.21 -0.49 -16.24
C LEU A 72 -10.19 -1.46 -17.43
N LEU A 73 -11.31 -2.11 -17.74
CA LEU A 73 -11.37 -3.04 -18.88
C LEU A 73 -11.08 -2.34 -20.20
N HIS A 74 -11.60 -1.12 -20.40
CA HIS A 74 -11.29 -0.29 -21.57
C HIS A 74 -9.80 0.04 -21.66
N PHE A 75 -9.18 0.44 -20.54
CA PHE A 75 -7.75 0.68 -20.48
C PHE A 75 -6.93 -0.55 -20.92
N LEU A 76 -7.28 -1.74 -20.43
CA LEU A 76 -6.53 -2.96 -20.73
C LEU A 76 -6.76 -3.48 -22.16
N ARG A 77 -8.03 -3.57 -22.58
CA ARG A 77 -8.41 -4.19 -23.86
C ARG A 77 -8.24 -3.27 -25.06
N ASP A 78 -8.34 -1.96 -24.86
CA ASP A 78 -8.26 -1.02 -25.96
C ASP A 78 -6.93 -0.26 -25.92
N LEU A 79 -6.65 0.50 -24.86
CA LEU A 79 -5.46 1.36 -24.81
C LEU A 79 -4.16 0.56 -24.72
N ARG A 80 -4.03 -0.35 -23.76
CA ARG A 80 -2.82 -1.18 -23.59
C ARG A 80 -2.64 -2.13 -24.78
N ALA A 81 -3.69 -2.78 -25.25
CA ALA A 81 -3.59 -3.61 -26.46
C ALA A 81 -3.10 -2.83 -27.68
N THR A 82 -3.65 -1.64 -27.92
CA THR A 82 -3.25 -0.77 -29.05
C THR A 82 -1.80 -0.32 -28.93
N THR A 83 -1.41 0.19 -27.75
CA THR A 83 -0.05 0.70 -27.54
C THR A 83 1.00 -0.40 -27.63
N HIS A 84 0.73 -1.63 -27.17
CA HIS A 84 1.64 -2.76 -27.37
C HIS A 84 1.79 -3.10 -28.85
N ALA A 85 0.68 -3.14 -29.62
CA ALA A 85 0.72 -3.42 -31.05
C ALA A 85 1.54 -2.37 -31.82
N LEU A 86 1.37 -1.08 -31.49
CA LEU A 86 2.12 0.02 -32.09
C LEU A 86 3.62 -0.07 -31.79
N ASP A 87 4.01 -0.33 -30.54
CA ASP A 87 5.42 -0.44 -30.18
C ASP A 87 6.08 -1.72 -30.71
N ALA A 88 5.36 -2.84 -30.77
CA ALA A 88 5.85 -4.06 -31.40
C ALA A 88 6.12 -3.84 -32.89
N GLU A 89 5.22 -3.14 -33.59
CA GLU A 89 5.42 -2.80 -35.01
C GLU A 89 6.59 -1.81 -35.21
N GLY A 90 6.69 -0.79 -34.35
CA GLY A 90 7.82 0.14 -34.33
C GLY A 90 9.16 -0.57 -34.13
N CYS A 91 9.22 -1.54 -33.22
CA CYS A 91 10.40 -2.37 -32.99
C CYS A 91 10.75 -3.21 -34.22
N ARG A 92 9.77 -3.89 -34.85
CA ARG A 92 10.00 -4.67 -36.09
C ARG A 92 10.53 -3.81 -37.22
N SER A 93 9.87 -2.69 -37.48
CA SER A 93 10.25 -1.74 -38.52
C SER A 93 11.65 -1.15 -38.31
N SER A 94 12.11 -1.09 -37.05
CA SER A 94 13.45 -0.62 -36.68
C SER A 94 14.51 -1.74 -36.65
N GLY A 95 14.19 -2.95 -37.13
CA GLY A 95 15.13 -4.08 -37.14
C GLY A 95 15.36 -4.71 -35.76
N GLN A 96 14.42 -4.57 -34.83
CA GLN A 96 14.49 -5.10 -33.46
C GLN A 96 13.39 -6.16 -33.19
N PRO A 97 13.37 -7.29 -33.91
CA PRO A 97 12.29 -8.28 -33.81
C PRO A 97 12.21 -8.96 -32.43
N ALA A 98 13.33 -9.10 -31.71
CA ALA A 98 13.34 -9.66 -30.36
C ALA A 98 12.63 -8.75 -29.34
N LEU A 99 12.81 -7.43 -29.45
CA LEU A 99 12.08 -6.46 -28.61
C LEU A 99 10.59 -6.46 -28.94
N ALA A 100 10.24 -6.58 -30.23
CA ALA A 100 8.85 -6.70 -30.65
C ALA A 100 8.17 -7.94 -30.03
N ALA A 101 8.87 -9.09 -30.02
CA ALA A 101 8.35 -10.31 -29.43
C ALA A 101 8.09 -10.19 -27.92
N GLU A 102 8.98 -9.51 -27.18
CA GLU A 102 8.73 -9.26 -25.75
C GLU A 102 7.57 -8.30 -25.52
N VAL A 103 7.44 -7.22 -26.30
CA VAL A 103 6.28 -6.32 -26.20
C VAL A 103 4.99 -7.11 -26.45
N GLU A 104 4.96 -7.99 -27.44
CA GLU A 104 3.80 -8.86 -27.69
C GLU A 104 3.54 -9.84 -26.55
N ARG A 105 4.58 -10.44 -25.98
CA ARG A 105 4.46 -11.32 -24.81
C ARG A 105 3.87 -10.57 -23.61
N ALA A 106 4.37 -9.37 -23.31
CA ALA A 106 3.87 -8.52 -22.23
C ALA A 106 2.39 -8.15 -22.41
N ALA A 107 1.94 -7.91 -23.65
CA ALA A 107 0.54 -7.65 -23.96
C ALA A 107 -0.39 -8.80 -23.51
N HIS A 108 0.09 -10.05 -23.56
CA HIS A 108 -0.67 -11.20 -23.09
C HIS A 108 -0.89 -11.18 -21.57
N ASP A 109 -0.01 -10.55 -20.79
CA ASP A 109 -0.21 -10.44 -19.34
C ASP A 109 -1.37 -9.50 -19.02
N TYR A 110 -1.44 -8.35 -19.71
CA TYR A 110 -2.57 -7.42 -19.60
C TYR A 110 -3.89 -8.05 -20.08
N ALA A 111 -3.86 -8.83 -21.17
CA ALA A 111 -5.04 -9.56 -21.63
C ALA A 111 -5.53 -10.60 -20.61
N ARG A 112 -4.61 -11.39 -20.00
CA ARG A 112 -5.00 -12.34 -18.94
C ARG A 112 -5.60 -11.64 -17.73
N ALA A 113 -5.02 -10.50 -17.33
CA ALA A 113 -5.55 -9.70 -16.23
C ALA A 113 -6.96 -9.17 -16.55
N ALA A 114 -7.18 -8.67 -17.78
CA ALA A 114 -8.50 -8.23 -18.24
C ALA A 114 -9.54 -9.35 -18.19
N ASP A 115 -9.19 -10.55 -18.65
CA ASP A 115 -10.10 -11.71 -18.62
C ASP A 115 -10.43 -12.12 -17.19
N ARG A 116 -9.46 -12.06 -16.26
CA ARG A 116 -9.71 -12.33 -14.84
C ARG A 116 -10.62 -11.27 -14.24
N LEU A 117 -10.40 -10.00 -14.54
CA LEU A 117 -11.26 -8.90 -14.07
C LEU A 117 -12.69 -9.05 -14.57
N GLU A 118 -12.89 -9.35 -15.86
CA GLU A 118 -14.24 -9.56 -16.42
C GLU A 118 -15.00 -10.68 -15.71
N ARG A 119 -14.31 -11.77 -15.35
CA ARG A 119 -14.91 -12.85 -14.54
C ARG A 119 -15.24 -12.42 -13.11
N LEU A 120 -14.47 -11.52 -12.53
CA LEU A 120 -14.72 -10.98 -11.18
C LEU A 120 -15.90 -10.00 -11.17
N GLY A 121 -16.10 -9.26 -12.26
CA GLY A 121 -17.15 -8.25 -12.40
C GLY A 121 -16.90 -6.99 -11.56
N GLU A 122 -17.91 -6.10 -11.54
CA GLU A 122 -17.83 -4.82 -10.84
C GLU A 122 -17.66 -5.00 -9.32
N GLY A 123 -16.66 -4.31 -8.74
CA GLY A 123 -16.24 -4.47 -7.34
C GLY A 123 -15.61 -5.83 -7.00
N GLY A 124 -15.47 -6.74 -7.97
CA GLY A 124 -15.01 -8.10 -7.73
C GLY A 124 -13.54 -8.20 -7.34
N LEU A 125 -12.68 -7.30 -7.84
CA LEU A 125 -11.27 -7.23 -7.43
C LEU A 125 -11.13 -6.83 -5.96
N ALA A 126 -11.81 -5.76 -5.53
CA ALA A 126 -11.85 -5.33 -4.14
C ALA A 126 -12.34 -6.46 -3.24
N ARG A 127 -13.51 -7.05 -3.56
CA ARG A 127 -14.08 -8.16 -2.81
C ARG A 127 -13.14 -9.37 -2.74
N GLY A 128 -12.42 -9.65 -3.82
CA GLY A 128 -11.42 -10.71 -3.89
C GLY A 128 -10.31 -10.51 -2.87
N LEU A 129 -9.69 -9.34 -2.87
CA LEU A 129 -8.62 -8.97 -1.93
C LEU A 129 -9.12 -8.92 -0.49
N LEU A 130 -10.32 -8.35 -0.26
CA LEU A 130 -10.93 -8.23 1.07
C LEU A 130 -11.19 -9.56 1.76
N ARG A 131 -11.38 -10.67 1.02
CA ARG A 131 -11.46 -12.00 1.63
C ARG A 131 -10.17 -12.40 2.37
N HIS A 132 -9.03 -11.85 1.94
CA HIS A 132 -7.70 -12.16 2.44
C HIS A 132 -7.09 -11.02 3.28
N ALA A 133 -7.72 -9.84 3.29
CA ALA A 133 -7.23 -8.66 4.01
C ALA A 133 -7.50 -8.78 5.51
N ALA A 134 -6.55 -9.37 6.25
CA ALA A 134 -6.63 -9.47 7.70
C ALA A 134 -6.40 -8.13 8.41
N TRP A 135 -5.67 -7.21 7.76
CA TRP A 135 -5.28 -5.91 8.29
C TRP A 135 -5.87 -4.77 7.46
N THR A 136 -5.98 -3.60 8.07
CA THR A 136 -6.41 -2.36 7.40
C THR A 136 -5.56 -1.17 7.83
N SER A 137 -5.97 0.04 7.47
CA SER A 137 -5.31 1.29 7.84
C SER A 137 -6.35 2.39 8.12
N SER A 138 -5.87 3.61 8.37
CA SER A 138 -6.71 4.81 8.39
C SER A 138 -7.45 5.02 7.07
N ALA A 139 -8.56 5.76 7.11
CA ALA A 139 -9.46 5.96 5.97
C ALA A 139 -8.74 6.37 4.68
N THR A 140 -7.81 7.33 4.77
CA THR A 140 -7.09 7.88 3.61
C THR A 140 -5.58 7.85 3.77
N HIS A 141 -5.05 6.92 4.56
CA HIS A 141 -3.61 6.76 4.79
C HIS A 141 -2.95 8.04 5.36
N ALA A 142 -3.58 8.65 6.37
CA ALA A 142 -3.05 9.86 7.00
C ALA A 142 -1.92 9.55 7.99
N VAL A 143 -0.86 10.35 8.00
CA VAL A 143 0.21 10.25 9.01
C VAL A 143 -0.36 10.64 10.37
N LEU A 144 -0.87 9.65 11.12
CA LEU A 144 -1.65 9.87 12.34
C LEU A 144 -0.94 10.74 13.38
N PRO A 145 0.40 10.63 13.59
CA PRO A 145 1.11 11.54 14.48
C PRO A 145 1.11 13.03 14.07
N LEU A 146 0.68 13.37 12.86
CA LEU A 146 0.65 14.75 12.34
C LEU A 146 -0.77 15.32 12.22
N VAL A 147 -1.80 14.52 12.45
CA VAL A 147 -3.21 14.94 12.52
C VAL A 147 -3.38 15.89 13.70
N ALA A 148 -4.12 16.99 13.53
CA ALA A 148 -4.07 18.13 14.44
C ALA A 148 -4.82 17.89 15.76
N THR A 149 -5.81 17.00 15.76
CA THR A 149 -6.70 16.75 16.90
C THR A 149 -6.98 15.26 17.10
N ASP A 150 -7.23 14.85 18.34
CA ASP A 150 -7.69 13.49 18.65
C ASP A 150 -8.99 13.14 17.90
N GLY A 151 -9.87 14.13 17.67
CA GLY A 151 -11.09 13.96 16.88
C GLY A 151 -10.80 13.62 15.42
N GLY A 152 -9.79 14.24 14.81
CA GLY A 152 -9.30 13.91 13.47
C GLY A 152 -8.70 12.51 13.40
N VAL A 153 -7.92 12.11 14.42
CA VAL A 153 -7.38 10.74 14.52
C VAL A 153 -8.51 9.72 14.63
N ARG A 154 -9.50 9.96 15.50
CA ARG A 154 -10.69 9.09 15.63
C ARG A 154 -11.47 9.00 14.32
N LEU A 155 -11.68 10.11 13.63
CA LEU A 155 -12.34 10.11 12.33
C LEU A 155 -11.60 9.20 11.34
N GLN A 156 -10.28 9.34 11.21
CA GLN A 156 -9.43 8.53 10.33
C GLN A 156 -9.48 7.04 10.68
N LEU A 157 -9.38 6.70 11.96
CA LEU A 157 -9.40 5.31 12.45
C LEU A 157 -10.79 4.69 12.32
N ARG A 158 -11.83 5.32 12.86
CA ARG A 158 -13.19 4.77 12.87
C ARG A 158 -13.73 4.61 11.46
N ALA A 159 -13.61 5.63 10.60
CA ALA A 159 -14.07 5.52 9.21
C ALA A 159 -13.35 4.42 8.45
N GLY A 160 -12.04 4.23 8.68
CA GLY A 160 -11.26 3.18 8.03
C GLY A 160 -11.60 1.77 8.52
N ILE A 161 -11.63 1.59 9.85
CA ILE A 161 -11.88 0.29 10.49
C ILE A 161 -13.32 -0.19 10.26
N GLU A 162 -14.31 0.70 10.36
CA GLU A 162 -15.71 0.35 10.10
C GLU A 162 -15.92 -0.04 8.64
N ALA A 163 -15.34 0.73 7.71
CA ALA A 163 -15.38 0.40 6.28
C ALA A 163 -14.76 -0.97 6.00
N HIS A 164 -13.60 -1.26 6.58
CA HIS A 164 -12.94 -2.55 6.44
C HIS A 164 -13.78 -3.69 7.00
N ARG A 165 -14.27 -3.59 8.25
CA ARG A 165 -15.09 -4.62 8.89
C ARG A 165 -16.33 -4.96 8.06
N ALA A 166 -17.08 -3.95 7.63
CA ALA A 166 -18.29 -4.14 6.83
C ALA A 166 -17.98 -4.82 5.48
N ARG A 167 -16.89 -4.40 4.82
CA ARG A 167 -16.46 -4.94 3.53
C ARG A 167 -15.93 -6.36 3.60
N VAL A 168 -15.13 -6.68 4.62
CA VAL A 168 -14.61 -8.03 4.86
C VAL A 168 -15.74 -9.00 5.17
N GLU A 169 -16.69 -8.61 6.03
CA GLU A 169 -17.89 -9.40 6.31
C GLU A 169 -18.69 -9.67 5.02
N ALA A 170 -18.97 -8.62 4.23
CA ALA A 170 -19.68 -8.75 2.96
C ALA A 170 -18.93 -9.60 1.91
N ALA A 171 -17.59 -9.60 1.95
CA ALA A 171 -16.76 -10.42 1.08
C ALA A 171 -16.68 -11.89 1.52
N GLY A 172 -17.08 -12.21 2.75
CA GLY A 172 -16.92 -13.54 3.35
C GLY A 172 -15.51 -13.82 3.86
N GLY A 173 -14.75 -12.76 4.20
CA GLY A 173 -13.43 -12.88 4.82
C GLY A 173 -13.50 -13.15 6.33
N ALA A 174 -12.34 -13.41 6.94
CA ALA A 174 -12.24 -13.61 8.39
C ALA A 174 -12.46 -12.29 9.15
N PRO A 175 -13.11 -12.30 10.33
CA PRO A 175 -13.30 -11.09 11.13
C PRO A 175 -11.98 -10.40 11.48
N TRP A 176 -11.96 -9.06 11.44
CA TRP A 176 -10.81 -8.25 11.82
C TRP A 176 -10.42 -8.46 13.30
N ARG A 177 -9.15 -8.78 13.55
CA ARG A 177 -8.61 -9.13 14.88
C ARG A 177 -7.86 -7.97 15.56
N GLY A 178 -7.93 -6.76 15.02
CA GLY A 178 -7.25 -5.58 15.58
C GLY A 178 -5.90 -5.25 14.94
N GLY A 179 -5.52 -5.90 13.84
CA GLY A 179 -4.29 -5.60 13.12
C GLY A 179 -4.40 -4.34 12.24
N LEU A 180 -3.50 -3.38 12.42
CA LEU A 180 -3.52 -2.11 11.68
C LEU A 180 -2.13 -1.78 11.13
N TRP A 181 -2.06 -1.53 9.82
CA TRP A 181 -0.95 -0.80 9.23
C TRP A 181 -1.08 0.69 9.56
N LEU A 182 -0.23 1.19 10.46
CA LEU A 182 -0.08 2.63 10.64
C LEU A 182 0.46 3.21 9.34
N PRO A 183 -0.19 4.25 8.76
CA PRO A 183 0.35 4.90 7.58
C PRO A 183 1.82 5.27 7.79
N GLU A 184 2.67 4.78 6.91
CA GLU A 184 4.12 4.99 6.95
C GLU A 184 4.84 4.38 8.16
N CYS A 185 4.22 3.39 8.82
CA CYS A 185 4.59 2.93 10.16
C CYS A 185 4.82 4.10 11.13
N ALA A 186 4.09 5.21 10.93
CA ALA A 186 4.27 6.43 11.69
C ALA A 186 3.67 6.28 13.08
N HIS A 187 4.54 6.16 14.08
CA HIS A 187 4.17 5.94 15.47
C HIS A 187 4.64 7.09 16.34
N ALA A 188 3.87 7.40 17.37
CA ALA A 188 4.28 8.24 18.49
C ALA A 188 3.54 7.74 19.76
N PRO A 189 4.17 7.70 20.94
CA PRO A 189 3.54 7.09 22.13
C PRO A 189 2.20 7.68 22.56
N TRP A 190 1.95 8.97 22.27
CA TRP A 190 0.67 9.60 22.59
C TRP A 190 -0.51 9.04 21.78
N LEU A 191 -0.23 8.36 20.66
CA LEU A 191 -1.24 7.76 19.79
C LEU A 191 -1.81 6.45 20.36
N ASP A 192 -1.05 5.76 21.23
CA ASP A 192 -1.38 4.41 21.73
C ASP A 192 -2.79 4.31 22.34
N PRO A 193 -3.24 5.24 23.21
CA PRO A 193 -4.59 5.16 23.78
C PRO A 193 -5.70 5.30 22.74
N LEU A 194 -5.49 6.09 21.68
CA LEU A 194 -6.46 6.30 20.61
C LEU A 194 -6.56 5.07 19.69
N LEU A 195 -5.45 4.36 19.50
CA LEU A 195 -5.42 3.09 18.77
C LEU A 195 -6.21 2.02 19.54
N GLU A 196 -5.96 1.89 20.85
CA GLU A 196 -6.68 0.94 21.70
C GLU A 196 -8.18 1.27 21.78
N GLU A 197 -8.53 2.55 21.89
CA GLU A 197 -9.93 3.03 21.84
C GLU A 197 -10.64 2.58 20.54
N ALA A 198 -9.93 2.58 19.41
CA ALA A 198 -10.44 2.13 18.13
C ALA A 198 -10.47 0.59 17.97
N GLY A 199 -10.00 -0.17 18.97
CA GLY A 199 -9.90 -1.63 18.95
C GLY A 199 -8.71 -2.17 18.16
N VAL A 200 -7.65 -1.37 17.99
CA VAL A 200 -6.39 -1.78 17.38
C VAL A 200 -5.53 -2.46 18.45
N HIS A 201 -5.02 -3.66 18.15
CA HIS A 201 -4.27 -4.49 19.09
C HIS A 201 -2.84 -4.79 18.63
N ALA A 202 -2.52 -4.59 17.35
CA ALA A 202 -1.17 -4.74 16.82
C ALA A 202 -0.92 -3.76 15.67
N VAL A 203 0.29 -3.16 15.67
CA VAL A 203 0.75 -2.24 14.62
C VAL A 203 2.19 -2.54 14.24
N CYS A 204 2.54 -2.36 12.97
CA CYS A 204 3.93 -2.36 12.53
C CYS A 204 4.61 -1.02 12.85
N VAL A 205 5.84 -1.08 13.37
CA VAL A 205 6.68 0.10 13.66
C VAL A 205 8.08 -0.11 13.12
N ASP A 206 8.76 0.97 12.73
CA ASP A 206 10.19 0.93 12.48
C ASP A 206 10.97 1.54 13.65
N LEU A 207 11.72 0.70 14.34
CA LEU A 207 12.56 1.07 15.48
C LEU A 207 14.05 0.86 15.21
N THR A 208 14.45 0.73 13.93
CA THR A 208 15.83 0.40 13.53
C THR A 208 16.87 1.37 14.12
N ASP A 209 16.57 2.67 14.17
CA ASP A 209 17.47 3.69 14.75
C ASP A 209 17.29 3.90 16.26
N VAL A 210 16.33 3.22 16.87
CA VAL A 210 15.99 3.36 18.29
C VAL A 210 16.54 2.19 19.09
N HIS A 211 16.47 0.97 18.54
CA HIS A 211 16.92 -0.24 19.22
C HIS A 211 17.39 -1.29 18.21
N ASP A 212 18.55 -1.87 18.50
CA ASP A 212 19.11 -2.91 17.65
C ASP A 212 18.34 -4.24 17.77
N ASP A 213 18.23 -4.94 16.65
CA ASP A 213 17.92 -6.37 16.56
C ASP A 213 16.64 -6.84 17.27
N LEU A 214 15.55 -6.08 17.09
CA LEU A 214 14.23 -6.46 17.58
C LEU A 214 13.56 -7.52 16.69
N LEU A 215 13.52 -8.76 17.17
CA LEU A 215 12.81 -9.89 16.56
C LEU A 215 11.64 -10.39 17.42
N ARG A 216 11.01 -9.49 18.18
CA ARG A 216 9.86 -9.79 19.03
C ARG A 216 8.98 -8.55 19.19
N PRO A 217 7.66 -8.72 19.39
CA PRO A 217 6.77 -7.60 19.65
C PRO A 217 7.10 -6.93 20.99
N LEU A 218 6.74 -5.66 21.09
CA LEU A 218 6.83 -4.85 22.29
C LEU A 218 5.43 -4.53 22.79
N ARG A 219 5.26 -4.55 24.11
CA ARG A 219 4.06 -4.12 24.81
C ARG A 219 4.21 -2.63 25.10
N SER A 220 3.36 -1.81 24.48
CA SER A 220 3.20 -0.40 24.85
C SER A 220 2.57 -0.27 26.26
N ASP A 221 2.73 0.89 26.89
CA ASP A 221 2.22 1.12 28.25
C ASP A 221 0.68 1.10 28.32
N ALA A 222 0.01 1.58 27.28
CA ALA A 222 -1.44 1.76 27.24
C ALA A 222 -2.04 1.66 25.82
N GLY A 223 -1.55 0.74 24.98
CA GLY A 223 -2.17 0.49 23.68
C GLY A 223 -1.74 -0.81 22.99
N PRO A 224 -1.60 -0.81 21.65
CA PRO A 224 -1.39 -2.03 20.89
C PRO A 224 0.00 -2.62 21.13
N LEU A 225 0.18 -3.88 20.70
CA LEU A 225 1.51 -4.44 20.48
C LEU A 225 2.20 -3.66 19.36
N LEU A 226 3.38 -3.13 19.67
CA LEU A 226 4.27 -2.54 18.67
C LEU A 226 5.10 -3.68 18.08
N VAL A 227 4.95 -3.93 16.78
CA VAL A 227 5.62 -5.03 16.07
C VAL A 227 6.74 -4.44 15.22
N PRO A 228 8.01 -4.58 15.62
CA PRO A 228 9.13 -4.03 14.87
C PRO A 228 9.27 -4.74 13.52
N ILE A 229 9.34 -3.96 12.44
CA ILE A 229 9.70 -4.49 11.12
C ILE A 229 11.20 -4.82 11.10
N ASP A 230 11.58 -5.92 10.46
CA ASP A 230 12.99 -6.31 10.34
C ASP A 230 13.58 -5.68 9.07
N ARG A 231 14.21 -4.51 9.24
CA ARG A 231 14.81 -3.76 8.13
C ARG A 231 15.86 -4.59 7.35
N ARG A 232 16.58 -5.50 8.02
CA ARG A 232 17.59 -6.36 7.38
C ARG A 232 17.00 -7.27 6.30
N THR A 233 15.82 -7.86 6.53
CA THR A 233 15.13 -8.66 5.51
C THR A 233 14.49 -7.79 4.44
N ILE A 234 13.93 -6.63 4.81
CA ILE A 234 13.33 -5.68 3.86
C ILE A 234 14.39 -5.13 2.89
N GLU A 235 15.59 -4.79 3.35
CA GLU A 235 16.67 -4.23 2.52
C GLU A 235 17.18 -5.20 1.44
N LEU A 236 16.95 -6.51 1.60
CA LEU A 236 17.26 -7.49 0.55
C LEU A 236 16.44 -7.24 -0.73
N VAL A 237 15.24 -6.66 -0.60
CA VAL A 237 14.36 -6.34 -1.74
C VAL A 237 14.15 -4.83 -1.96
N TRP A 238 14.37 -3.99 -0.94
CA TRP A 238 14.07 -2.55 -0.99
C TRP A 238 15.30 -1.65 -1.17
N SER A 239 16.51 -2.19 -1.10
CA SER A 239 17.73 -1.39 -1.28
C SER A 239 18.11 -1.20 -2.77
N PRO A 240 18.87 -0.14 -3.12
CA PRO A 240 19.36 0.06 -4.50
C PRO A 240 20.16 -1.12 -5.08
N GLY A 241 20.79 -1.93 -4.23
CA GLY A 241 21.52 -3.15 -4.61
C GLY A 241 20.79 -4.45 -4.27
N GLY A 242 19.51 -4.37 -3.88
CA GLY A 242 18.67 -5.52 -3.54
C GLY A 242 18.32 -6.36 -4.77
N TYR A 243 17.57 -7.45 -4.56
CA TYR A 243 17.21 -8.39 -5.62
C TYR A 243 16.58 -7.73 -6.85
N PRO A 244 15.67 -6.74 -6.77
CA PRO A 244 15.08 -6.11 -7.96
C PRO A 244 16.11 -5.51 -8.94
N SER A 245 17.32 -5.21 -8.50
CA SER A 245 18.41 -4.67 -9.33
C SER A 245 19.17 -5.72 -10.15
N ARG A 246 18.84 -7.01 -10.01
CA ARG A 246 19.58 -8.10 -10.70
C ARG A 246 19.45 -7.97 -12.22
N ALA A 247 20.55 -8.30 -12.90
CA ALA A 247 20.71 -8.16 -14.35
C ALA A 247 19.58 -8.78 -15.18
N ALA A 248 19.00 -9.90 -14.73
CA ALA A 248 17.98 -10.63 -15.47
C ALA A 248 16.57 -10.03 -15.36
N TYR A 249 16.29 -9.22 -14.34
CA TYR A 249 14.95 -8.65 -14.14
C TYR A 249 14.65 -7.51 -15.09
N ARG A 250 13.36 -7.29 -15.33
CA ARG A 250 12.86 -6.22 -16.20
C ARG A 250 13.29 -4.84 -15.69
N ASP A 251 13.81 -4.03 -16.60
CA ASP A 251 14.17 -2.63 -16.34
C ASP A 251 12.91 -1.76 -16.30
N SER A 252 12.53 -1.29 -15.11
CA SER A 252 11.38 -0.42 -14.88
C SER A 252 11.56 1.02 -15.39
N HIS A 253 12.79 1.43 -15.67
CA HIS A 253 13.13 2.81 -16.03
C HIS A 253 13.27 2.99 -17.55
N ARG A 254 13.74 1.97 -18.28
CA ARG A 254 13.88 2.03 -19.73
C ARG A 254 12.56 1.71 -20.43
N ARG A 255 12.03 2.70 -21.15
CA ARG A 255 10.70 2.67 -21.74
C ARG A 255 10.72 2.82 -23.26
N THR A 256 9.76 2.17 -23.93
CA THR A 256 9.40 2.43 -25.33
C THR A 256 8.64 3.77 -25.44
N LEU A 257 8.28 4.15 -26.68
CA LEU A 257 7.52 5.37 -26.94
C LEU A 257 6.18 5.40 -26.17
N HIS A 258 5.49 4.27 -26.10
CA HIS A 258 4.23 4.14 -25.37
C HIS A 258 4.40 3.50 -23.98
N HIS A 259 5.58 3.65 -23.37
CA HIS A 259 5.85 3.32 -21.97
C HIS A 259 5.76 1.82 -21.62
N HIS A 260 6.22 0.94 -22.50
CA HIS A 260 6.46 -0.48 -22.18
C HIS A 260 7.93 -0.74 -21.87
N ASN A 261 8.22 -1.85 -21.19
CA ASN A 261 9.56 -2.16 -20.64
C ASN A 261 10.13 -3.51 -21.19
N PRO A 262 10.48 -3.63 -22.48
CA PRO A 262 10.98 -4.88 -23.07
C PRO A 262 12.47 -5.17 -22.81
N TRP A 263 13.11 -4.48 -21.86
CA TRP A 263 14.53 -4.65 -21.52
C TRP A 263 14.72 -5.23 -20.14
N ALA A 264 15.83 -5.93 -19.95
CA ALA A 264 16.33 -6.31 -18.64
C ALA A 264 17.29 -5.24 -18.08
N ASN A 265 17.57 -5.29 -16.78
CA ASN A 265 18.46 -4.35 -16.07
C ASN A 265 19.90 -4.31 -16.64
N ASP A 266 20.36 -5.38 -17.27
CA ASP A 266 21.66 -5.40 -17.97
C ASP A 266 21.63 -4.79 -19.38
N GLY A 267 20.47 -4.29 -19.82
CA GLY A 267 20.25 -3.66 -21.11
C GLY A 267 19.94 -4.64 -22.25
N ALA A 268 19.97 -5.95 -22.00
CA ALA A 268 19.53 -6.96 -22.96
C ALA A 268 18.01 -6.88 -23.19
N VAL A 269 17.52 -7.61 -24.20
CA VAL A 269 16.08 -7.88 -24.34
C VAL A 269 15.67 -8.71 -23.12
N TYR A 270 14.55 -8.34 -22.49
CA TYR A 270 14.04 -9.08 -21.35
C TYR A 270 13.69 -10.52 -21.76
N ASP A 271 14.10 -11.47 -20.92
CA ASP A 271 13.84 -12.90 -21.08
C ASP A 271 13.15 -13.40 -19.81
N ARG A 272 11.89 -13.78 -19.96
CA ARG A 272 11.04 -14.20 -18.86
C ARG A 272 11.55 -15.46 -18.15
N ASP A 273 12.08 -16.43 -18.89
CA ASP A 273 12.54 -17.69 -18.30
C ASP A 273 13.80 -17.45 -17.47
N ARG A 274 14.73 -16.64 -18.00
CA ARG A 274 15.93 -16.19 -17.27
C ARG A 274 15.57 -15.43 -15.99
N ALA A 275 14.56 -14.56 -16.05
CA ALA A 275 14.11 -13.79 -14.90
C ALA A 275 13.45 -14.69 -13.83
N LEU A 276 12.68 -15.70 -14.24
CA LEU A 276 12.09 -16.69 -13.32
C LEU A 276 13.16 -17.57 -12.65
N GLU A 277 14.22 -17.95 -13.36
CA GLU A 277 15.37 -18.63 -12.76
C GLU A 277 16.07 -17.75 -11.71
N GLN A 278 16.27 -16.46 -12.02
CA GLN A 278 16.82 -15.49 -11.08
C GLN A 278 15.94 -15.33 -9.83
N ALA A 279 14.61 -15.24 -10.00
CA ALA A 279 13.64 -15.18 -8.89
C ALA A 279 13.73 -16.38 -7.94
N ARG A 280 13.90 -17.60 -8.46
CA ARG A 280 14.09 -18.79 -7.62
C ARG A 280 15.42 -18.74 -6.86
N ALA A 281 16.49 -18.26 -7.49
CA ALA A 281 17.80 -18.14 -6.84
C ALA A 281 17.78 -17.09 -5.71
N ASP A 282 17.20 -15.91 -5.96
CA ASP A 282 17.08 -14.85 -4.96
C ASP A 282 16.09 -15.22 -3.84
N ALA A 283 15.02 -15.98 -4.13
CA ALA A 283 14.14 -16.54 -3.11
C ALA A 283 14.87 -17.52 -2.18
N ALA A 284 15.72 -18.39 -2.74
CA ALA A 284 16.51 -19.34 -1.96
C ALA A 284 17.51 -18.61 -1.04
N ASP A 285 18.17 -17.55 -1.53
CA ASP A 285 19.07 -16.70 -0.74
C ASP A 285 18.30 -15.92 0.35
N PHE A 286 17.14 -15.33 0.02
CA PHE A 286 16.29 -14.62 0.98
C PHE A 286 15.89 -15.52 2.15
N VAL A 287 15.41 -16.73 1.86
CA VAL A 287 15.01 -17.70 2.89
C VAL A 287 16.23 -18.12 3.72
N ALA A 288 17.38 -18.41 3.09
CA ALA A 288 18.58 -18.81 3.82
C ALA A 288 19.03 -17.72 4.81
N ARG A 289 19.09 -16.45 4.37
CA ARG A 289 19.44 -15.31 5.22
C ARG A 289 18.42 -15.05 6.31
N THR A 290 17.14 -15.21 6.02
CA THR A 290 16.08 -15.04 7.02
C THR A 290 16.15 -16.14 8.07
N ARG A 291 16.43 -17.39 7.69
CA ARG A 291 16.65 -18.48 8.64
C ARG A 291 17.83 -18.23 9.56
N GLU A 292 18.93 -17.74 9.02
CA GLU A 292 20.09 -17.32 9.83
C GLU A 292 19.70 -16.19 10.79
N ARG A 293 18.97 -15.19 10.29
CA ARG A 293 18.49 -14.04 11.06
C ARG A 293 17.66 -14.46 12.28
N VAL A 294 16.82 -15.49 12.16
CA VAL A 294 15.93 -15.97 13.22
C VAL A 294 16.40 -17.27 13.90
N ALA A 295 17.65 -17.70 13.66
CA ALA A 295 18.17 -18.98 14.16
C ALA A 295 18.18 -19.08 15.70
N GLY A 296 18.26 -17.95 16.40
CA GLY A 296 18.18 -17.88 17.87
C GLY A 296 16.75 -17.97 18.44
N GLY A 297 15.75 -18.18 17.58
CA GLY A 297 14.35 -17.94 17.89
C GLY A 297 13.98 -16.46 17.69
N GLY A 298 12.70 -16.20 17.41
CA GLY A 298 12.20 -14.85 17.15
C GLY A 298 11.25 -14.81 15.95
N LEU A 299 10.80 -13.60 15.64
CA LEU A 299 9.90 -13.28 14.54
C LEU A 299 10.53 -12.16 13.71
N ALA A 300 10.93 -12.48 12.48
CA ALA A 300 11.26 -11.46 11.49
C ALA A 300 9.98 -11.01 10.79
N VAL A 301 9.71 -9.71 10.76
CA VAL A 301 8.57 -9.14 10.05
C VAL A 301 9.08 -8.39 8.83
N CYS A 302 8.93 -9.01 7.66
CA CYS A 302 9.29 -8.40 6.38
C CYS A 302 8.06 -7.68 5.81
N ALA A 303 8.02 -6.36 5.99
CA ALA A 303 6.95 -5.50 5.51
C ALA A 303 7.32 -4.87 4.16
N LEU A 304 6.42 -4.96 3.19
CA LEU A 304 6.62 -4.47 1.83
C LEU A 304 5.40 -3.69 1.36
N ASP A 305 5.61 -2.60 0.62
CA ASP A 305 4.54 -2.08 -0.24
C ASP A 305 4.21 -3.13 -1.29
N THR A 306 2.93 -3.38 -1.48
CA THR A 306 2.47 -4.44 -2.38
C THR A 306 2.85 -4.12 -3.82
N GLU A 307 2.82 -2.84 -4.19
CA GLU A 307 3.13 -2.33 -5.51
C GLU A 307 4.64 -2.44 -5.85
N LEU A 308 5.50 -2.75 -4.87
CA LEU A 308 6.85 -3.23 -5.20
C LEU A 308 6.76 -4.52 -6.04
N LEU A 309 5.85 -5.42 -5.70
CA LEU A 309 5.74 -6.75 -6.29
C LEU A 309 4.81 -6.72 -7.52
N GLY A 310 5.40 -6.56 -8.70
CA GLY A 310 4.72 -6.59 -10.00
C GLY A 310 4.78 -5.27 -10.76
N HIS A 311 4.74 -4.13 -10.05
CA HIS A 311 4.82 -2.81 -10.69
C HIS A 311 6.27 -2.30 -10.73
N HIS A 312 6.91 -2.06 -9.58
CA HIS A 312 8.30 -1.60 -9.54
C HIS A 312 9.31 -2.73 -9.79
N TRP A 313 9.00 -3.93 -9.31
CA TRP A 313 9.75 -5.16 -9.60
C TRP A 313 8.80 -6.18 -10.22
N TYR A 314 8.88 -6.32 -11.54
CA TYR A 314 7.91 -7.09 -12.33
C TYR A 314 7.78 -8.55 -11.90
N GLU A 315 8.88 -9.17 -11.53
CA GLU A 315 8.96 -10.57 -11.12
C GLU A 315 8.73 -10.76 -9.61
N GLY A 316 8.40 -9.69 -8.88
CA GLY A 316 8.30 -9.74 -7.42
C GLY A 316 7.25 -10.73 -6.91
N LEU A 317 6.15 -10.93 -7.63
CA LEU A 317 5.16 -11.96 -7.25
C LEU A 317 5.62 -13.39 -7.57
N ASP A 318 6.45 -13.58 -8.61
CA ASP A 318 7.09 -14.87 -8.87
C ASP A 318 8.13 -15.20 -7.81
N TRP A 319 8.92 -14.19 -7.41
CA TRP A 319 9.84 -14.30 -6.29
C TRP A 319 9.10 -14.64 -5.00
N LEU A 320 7.98 -13.96 -4.69
CA LEU A 320 7.21 -14.25 -3.48
C LEU A 320 6.69 -15.70 -3.50
N ALA A 321 6.16 -16.17 -4.63
CA ALA A 321 5.75 -17.56 -4.78
C ALA A 321 6.93 -18.53 -4.59
N ALA A 322 8.11 -18.21 -5.12
CA ALA A 322 9.32 -18.99 -4.93
C ALA A 322 9.82 -18.98 -3.47
N VAL A 323 9.66 -17.85 -2.74
CA VAL A 323 9.99 -17.74 -1.31
C VAL A 323 9.15 -18.72 -0.50
N LEU A 324 7.86 -18.85 -0.79
CA LEU A 324 6.99 -19.81 -0.10
C LEU A 324 7.46 -21.26 -0.29
N VAL A 325 7.84 -21.62 -1.52
CA VAL A 325 8.38 -22.96 -1.84
C VAL A 325 9.73 -23.18 -1.14
N GLU A 326 10.62 -22.20 -1.19
CA GLU A 326 11.95 -22.27 -0.57
C GLU A 326 11.89 -22.31 0.95
N ALA A 327 10.95 -21.60 1.57
CA ALA A 327 10.73 -21.65 3.01
C ALA A 327 10.35 -23.05 3.48
N GLN A 328 9.43 -23.72 2.78
CA GLN A 328 9.11 -25.12 3.04
C GLN A 328 10.32 -26.04 2.84
N ARG A 329 11.08 -25.85 1.75
CA ARG A 329 12.26 -26.67 1.42
C ARG A 329 13.37 -26.53 2.47
N GLN A 330 13.59 -25.32 2.96
CA GLN A 330 14.68 -25.01 3.89
C GLN A 330 14.25 -25.13 5.36
N GLY A 331 12.95 -25.25 5.65
CA GLY A 331 12.42 -25.31 7.02
C GLY A 331 12.44 -23.95 7.71
N LEU A 332 11.92 -22.92 7.04
CA LEU A 332 11.53 -21.64 7.63
C LEU A 332 10.01 -21.62 7.72
N GLU A 333 9.46 -21.42 8.91
CA GLU A 333 8.02 -21.22 9.07
C GLU A 333 7.64 -19.80 8.61
N ILE A 334 6.69 -19.72 7.67
CA ILE A 334 6.02 -18.48 7.28
C ILE A 334 4.58 -18.56 7.79
N ALA A 335 4.14 -17.52 8.50
CA ALA A 335 2.78 -17.42 9.02
C ALA A 335 2.22 -16.00 8.85
N PRO A 336 0.88 -15.86 8.71
CA PRO A 336 0.23 -14.57 8.88
C PRO A 336 0.58 -13.96 10.24
N LEU A 337 0.69 -12.64 10.31
CA LEU A 337 1.30 -11.93 11.43
C LEU A 337 0.49 -12.13 12.72
N ASP A 338 -0.84 -12.09 12.64
CA ASP A 338 -1.70 -12.36 13.81
C ASP A 338 -1.47 -13.75 14.40
N ASP A 339 -1.13 -14.74 13.57
CA ASP A 339 -0.85 -16.11 13.99
C ASP A 339 0.60 -16.25 14.46
N ALA A 340 1.53 -15.53 13.83
CA ALA A 340 2.92 -15.45 14.26
C ALA A 340 3.06 -14.77 15.63
N LEU A 341 2.18 -13.81 15.95
CA LEU A 341 2.12 -13.14 17.25
C LEU A 341 1.45 -13.99 18.34
N ALA A 342 0.60 -14.96 17.96
CA ALA A 342 -0.10 -15.80 18.92
C ALA A 342 0.90 -16.60 19.77
N GLY A 343 0.82 -16.44 21.09
CA GLY A 343 1.70 -17.12 22.05
C GLY A 343 3.12 -16.55 22.14
N VAL A 344 3.41 -15.42 21.49
CA VAL A 344 4.69 -14.70 21.68
C VAL A 344 4.58 -13.79 22.88
N GLU A 345 5.44 -13.99 23.88
CA GLU A 345 5.54 -13.06 25.01
C GLU A 345 6.25 -11.77 24.57
N PRO A 346 5.56 -10.61 24.60
CA PRO A 346 6.15 -9.34 24.18
C PRO A 346 7.13 -8.82 25.24
N ALA A 347 8.17 -8.13 24.80
CA ALA A 347 9.02 -7.35 25.71
C ALA A 347 8.36 -6.02 26.07
N ALA A 348 8.75 -5.40 27.18
CA ALA A 348 8.30 -4.03 27.46
C ALA A 348 8.86 -3.08 26.40
N ALA A 349 8.04 -2.15 25.90
CA ALA A 349 8.53 -1.06 25.07
C ALA A 349 9.51 -0.18 25.86
N PRO A 350 10.59 0.33 25.24
CA PRO A 350 11.47 1.31 25.88
C PRO A 350 10.69 2.57 26.31
N ALA A 351 11.02 3.11 27.48
CA ALA A 351 10.45 4.39 27.90
C ALA A 351 10.93 5.53 26.98
N GLY A 352 10.03 6.44 26.63
CA GLY A 352 10.38 7.64 25.86
C GLY A 352 10.70 7.39 24.38
N LEU A 353 10.06 6.41 23.74
CA LEU A 353 10.16 6.21 22.29
C LEU A 353 9.86 7.53 21.55
N PRO A 354 10.74 7.99 20.64
CA PRO A 354 10.47 9.16 19.83
C PRO A 354 9.40 8.82 18.78
N PRO A 355 8.81 9.84 18.13
CA PRO A 355 8.06 9.59 16.91
C PRO A 355 8.97 9.00 15.83
N THR A 356 8.54 7.89 15.24
CA THR A 356 9.29 7.14 14.22
C THR A 356 8.42 6.87 13.01
N THR A 357 9.05 6.65 11.85
CA THR A 357 8.38 6.19 10.63
C THR A 357 9.29 5.19 9.93
N TRP A 358 8.75 4.40 9.00
CA TRP A 358 9.59 3.56 8.13
C TRP A 358 10.19 4.33 6.93
N GLY A 359 9.88 5.62 6.80
CA GLY A 359 10.40 6.46 5.73
C GLY A 359 11.87 6.83 5.95
N GLU A 360 12.44 7.61 5.05
CA GLU A 360 13.79 8.19 5.21
C GLU A 360 13.62 9.68 5.57
N PRO A 361 14.14 10.20 6.70
CA PRO A 361 15.16 9.62 7.59
C PRO A 361 14.60 9.03 8.90
N ARG A 362 13.56 8.18 8.83
CA ARG A 362 12.89 7.50 9.95
C ARG A 362 12.30 8.41 11.03
N THR A 363 12.03 9.66 10.64
CA THR A 363 11.31 10.65 11.43
C THR A 363 10.07 11.10 10.66
N LEU A 364 9.30 12.03 11.22
CA LEU A 364 8.15 12.65 10.55
C LEU A 364 8.57 13.67 9.45
N TRP A 365 9.88 13.86 9.22
CA TRP A 365 10.41 14.89 8.32
C TRP A 365 9.89 14.80 6.88
N THR A 366 9.65 13.59 6.35
CA THR A 366 9.11 13.40 4.99
C THR A 366 7.75 14.09 4.80
N TRP A 367 6.96 14.24 5.88
CA TRP A 367 5.60 14.77 5.85
C TRP A 367 5.42 16.11 6.59
N ASP A 368 6.41 16.52 7.39
CA ASP A 368 6.36 17.78 8.17
C ASP A 368 7.61 18.66 8.00
N GLY A 369 8.47 18.34 7.03
CA GLY A 369 9.68 19.11 6.72
C GLY A 369 9.40 20.45 6.02
N PRO A 370 10.38 21.37 5.95
CA PRO A 370 10.21 22.69 5.35
C PRO A 370 9.69 22.70 3.90
N GLN A 371 10.02 21.66 3.12
CA GLN A 371 9.61 21.52 1.71
C GLN A 371 8.11 21.26 1.54
N VAL A 372 7.46 20.72 2.57
CA VAL A 372 6.03 20.32 2.57
C VAL A 372 5.22 21.07 3.61
N ALA A 373 5.80 22.10 4.24
CA ALA A 373 5.13 22.88 5.26
C ALA A 373 3.80 23.47 4.75
N ASP A 374 3.74 23.90 3.48
CA ASP A 374 2.51 24.38 2.84
C ASP A 374 1.40 23.33 2.83
N VAL A 375 1.74 22.08 2.51
CA VAL A 375 0.80 20.94 2.51
C VAL A 375 0.39 20.57 3.95
N ALA A 376 1.35 20.43 4.85
CA ALA A 376 1.12 20.02 6.23
C ALA A 376 0.25 21.04 7.00
N PHE A 377 0.57 22.33 6.87
CA PHE A 377 -0.22 23.38 7.53
C PHE A 377 -1.61 23.55 6.91
N ALA A 378 -1.77 23.36 5.59
CA ALA A 378 -3.09 23.40 4.96
C ALA A 378 -4.01 22.31 5.48
N ALA A 379 -3.50 21.07 5.66
CA ALA A 379 -4.29 19.97 6.20
C ALA A 379 -4.70 20.22 7.67
N ARG A 380 -3.79 20.73 8.50
CA ARG A 380 -4.06 21.05 9.91
C ARG A 380 -5.07 22.21 10.06
N ASP A 381 -4.91 23.28 9.28
CA ASP A 381 -5.87 24.41 9.27
C ASP A 381 -7.27 23.95 8.85
N ALA A 382 -7.35 23.18 7.77
CA ALA A 382 -8.59 22.59 7.29
C ALA A 382 -9.28 21.72 8.37
N GLU A 383 -8.52 20.90 9.09
CA GLU A 383 -9.04 20.08 10.18
C GLU A 383 -9.65 20.94 11.29
N LEU A 384 -8.93 21.96 11.75
CA LEU A 384 -9.43 22.86 12.81
C LEU A 384 -10.72 23.57 12.39
N ARG A 385 -10.84 23.96 11.12
CA ARG A 385 -12.05 24.59 10.56
C ARG A 385 -13.23 23.61 10.51
N VAL A 386 -13.00 22.36 10.13
CA VAL A 386 -14.03 21.30 10.13
C VAL A 386 -14.47 20.96 11.56
N VAL A 387 -13.53 20.81 12.49
CA VAL A 387 -13.83 20.59 13.91
C VAL A 387 -14.62 21.75 14.50
N ALA A 388 -14.24 23.00 14.18
CA ALA A 388 -14.95 24.19 14.63
C ALA A 388 -16.37 24.28 14.06
N ALA A 389 -16.59 23.81 12.83
CA ALA A 389 -17.92 23.73 12.24
C ALA A 389 -18.78 22.61 12.85
N GLY A 390 -18.14 21.56 13.41
CA GLY A 390 -18.82 20.44 14.06
C GLY A 390 -19.87 19.78 13.15
N PRO A 391 -21.12 19.56 13.62
CA PRO A 391 -22.16 18.97 12.77
C PRO A 391 -22.47 19.76 11.50
N ALA A 392 -22.20 21.07 11.48
CA ALA A 392 -22.47 21.92 10.33
C ALA A 392 -21.50 21.69 9.17
N ALA A 393 -20.36 21.02 9.38
CA ALA A 393 -19.42 20.72 8.30
C ALA A 393 -20.05 19.86 7.20
N GLY A 394 -20.95 18.95 7.60
CA GLY A 394 -21.60 18.01 6.69
C GLY A 394 -20.66 16.94 6.11
N PRO A 395 -21.20 15.87 5.49
CA PRO A 395 -20.40 14.74 5.03
C PRO A 395 -19.40 15.10 3.93
N ARG A 396 -19.72 16.06 3.06
CA ARG A 396 -18.82 16.47 1.98
C ARG A 396 -17.53 17.09 2.51
N ALA A 397 -17.63 17.98 3.49
CA ALA A 397 -16.46 18.62 4.08
C ALA A 397 -15.55 17.58 4.77
N VAL A 398 -16.15 16.60 5.47
CA VAL A 398 -15.42 15.49 6.08
C VAL A 398 -14.64 14.69 5.03
N ARG A 399 -15.25 14.36 3.89
CA ARG A 399 -14.58 13.62 2.81
C ARG A 399 -13.46 14.41 2.15
N GLU A 400 -13.65 15.71 1.92
CA GLU A 400 -12.59 16.58 1.40
C GLU A 400 -11.42 16.71 2.39
N LEU A 401 -11.71 16.80 3.70
CA LEU A 401 -10.69 16.79 4.74
C LEU A 401 -9.90 15.47 4.74
N LEU A 402 -10.60 14.33 4.70
CA LEU A 402 -9.94 13.02 4.62
C LEU A 402 -9.05 12.93 3.38
N ALA A 403 -9.54 13.37 2.21
CA ALA A 403 -8.73 13.40 1.00
C ALA A 403 -7.48 14.28 1.15
N LEU A 404 -7.61 15.45 1.78
CA LEU A 404 -6.52 16.39 2.03
C LEU A 404 -5.46 15.83 3.00
N GLN A 405 -5.86 15.00 3.97
CA GLN A 405 -4.98 14.43 5.00
C GLN A 405 -4.15 13.22 4.53
N SER A 406 -4.31 12.75 3.29
CA SER A 406 -3.53 11.63 2.76
C SER A 406 -2.01 11.91 2.81
N SER A 407 -1.22 10.93 3.28
CA SER A 407 0.24 11.05 3.38
C SER A 407 0.92 11.26 2.02
N ASP A 408 0.26 10.76 0.96
CA ASP A 408 0.77 10.74 -0.40
C ASP A 408 1.15 12.12 -0.92
N TRP A 409 0.37 13.16 -0.57
CA TRP A 409 0.62 14.50 -1.10
C TRP A 409 1.97 15.04 -0.64
N ALA A 410 2.26 14.95 0.65
CA ALA A 410 3.55 15.37 1.18
C ALA A 410 4.68 14.43 0.72
N PHE A 411 4.42 13.12 0.66
CA PHE A 411 5.41 12.14 0.16
C PHE A 411 5.83 12.45 -1.29
N LEU A 412 4.89 12.65 -2.20
CA LEU A 412 5.13 12.94 -3.61
C LEU A 412 5.88 14.27 -3.80
N VAL A 413 5.59 15.27 -2.97
CA VAL A 413 6.32 16.56 -2.96
C VAL A 413 7.76 16.35 -2.48
N THR A 414 7.95 15.65 -1.37
CA THR A 414 9.29 15.42 -0.80
C THR A 414 10.18 14.62 -1.74
N ARG A 415 9.61 13.62 -2.45
CA ARG A 415 10.35 12.78 -3.41
C ARG A 415 10.53 13.44 -4.79
N ASP A 416 9.80 14.50 -5.08
CA ASP A 416 9.81 15.21 -6.38
C ASP A 416 9.52 14.27 -7.58
N ILE A 417 8.55 13.38 -7.43
CA ILE A 417 8.24 12.33 -8.43
C ILE A 417 6.95 12.57 -9.22
N ALA A 418 6.18 13.61 -8.89
CA ALA A 418 4.91 13.92 -9.55
C ALA A 418 4.74 15.40 -9.95
N GLY A 419 5.83 16.16 -10.01
CA GLY A 419 5.81 17.58 -10.40
C GLY A 419 4.78 18.40 -9.58
N PRO A 420 3.91 19.21 -10.22
CA PRO A 420 2.94 20.04 -9.50
C PRO A 420 1.72 19.25 -8.97
N TYR A 421 1.50 18.02 -9.45
CA TYR A 421 0.30 17.22 -9.18
C TYR A 421 -0.13 17.18 -7.69
N PRO A 422 0.74 16.82 -6.72
CA PRO A 422 0.32 16.74 -5.32
C PRO A 422 -0.16 18.08 -4.75
N ARG A 423 0.46 19.21 -5.14
CA ARG A 423 0.02 20.55 -4.69
C ARG A 423 -1.28 20.98 -5.36
N GLU A 424 -1.48 20.61 -6.62
CA GLU A 424 -2.76 20.81 -7.32
C GLU A 424 -3.90 20.04 -6.64
N ARG A 425 -3.63 18.79 -6.22
CA ARG A 425 -4.58 17.96 -5.46
C ARG A 425 -4.95 18.60 -4.12
N VAL A 426 -3.95 19.01 -3.34
CA VAL A 426 -4.14 19.73 -2.07
C VAL A 426 -4.99 20.99 -2.28
N SER A 427 -4.63 21.82 -3.26
CA SER A 427 -5.34 23.07 -3.56
C SER A 427 -6.79 22.84 -3.99
N ALA A 428 -7.03 21.80 -4.80
CA ALA A 428 -8.37 21.45 -5.26
C ALA A 428 -9.27 20.95 -4.12
N HIS A 429 -8.76 20.06 -3.27
CA HIS A 429 -9.49 19.56 -2.09
C HIS A 429 -9.77 20.68 -1.08
N LEU A 430 -8.81 21.58 -0.85
CA LEU A 430 -9.02 22.74 0.02
C LEU A 430 -10.11 23.67 -0.51
N ALA A 431 -10.09 24.00 -1.81
CA ALA A 431 -11.13 24.82 -2.42
C ALA A 431 -12.51 24.13 -2.41
N ALA A 432 -12.56 22.82 -2.55
CA ALA A 432 -13.79 22.04 -2.46
C ALA A 432 -14.33 21.97 -1.03
N LEU A 433 -13.44 21.83 -0.05
CA LEU A 433 -13.75 21.91 1.37
C LEU A 433 -14.37 23.26 1.73
N ASP A 434 -13.78 24.37 1.27
CA ASP A 434 -14.30 25.72 1.51
C ASP A 434 -15.75 25.87 1.00
N ARG A 435 -16.02 25.36 -0.20
CA ARG A 435 -17.37 25.35 -0.77
C ARG A 435 -18.33 24.47 0.04
N ALA A 436 -17.87 23.30 0.48
CA ALA A 436 -18.67 22.38 1.28
C ALA A 436 -19.04 22.98 2.64
N LEU A 437 -18.07 23.60 3.34
CA LEU A 437 -18.31 24.29 4.61
C LEU A 437 -19.27 25.47 4.45
N ALA A 438 -19.16 26.24 3.35
CA ALA A 438 -20.08 27.33 3.07
C ALA A 438 -21.51 26.87 2.77
N ALA A 439 -21.66 25.71 2.11
CA ALA A 439 -22.97 25.12 1.78
C ALA A 439 -23.58 24.32 2.95
N GLY A 440 -22.76 23.84 3.89
CA GLY A 440 -23.19 22.99 5.01
C GLY A 440 -23.93 21.74 4.53
N ALA A 441 -25.09 21.46 5.13
CA ALA A 441 -25.93 20.31 4.77
C ALA A 441 -26.51 20.35 3.34
N ALA A 442 -26.43 21.48 2.63
CA ALA A 442 -26.88 21.59 1.24
C ALA A 442 -25.84 21.11 0.22
N ALA A 443 -24.60 20.85 0.63
CA ALA A 443 -23.59 20.28 -0.25
C ALA A 443 -23.98 18.85 -0.66
N ASP A 444 -23.69 18.46 -1.90
CA ASP A 444 -23.72 17.04 -2.30
C ASP A 444 -22.78 16.27 -1.37
N PRO A 445 -23.29 15.34 -0.55
CA PRO A 445 -22.47 14.64 0.43
C PRO A 445 -21.37 13.81 -0.23
N ALA A 446 -21.57 13.33 -1.46
CA ALA A 446 -20.65 12.43 -2.11
C ALA A 446 -19.38 13.15 -2.58
N LEU A 447 -18.22 12.49 -2.43
CA LEU A 447 -17.00 12.80 -3.19
C LEU A 447 -16.70 11.55 -4.02
N ARG A 448 -17.51 11.34 -5.06
CA ARG A 448 -17.63 10.04 -5.73
C ARG A 448 -17.84 8.95 -4.68
N ASN A 449 -16.95 7.96 -4.60
CA ASN A 449 -17.03 6.86 -3.62
C ASN A 449 -16.06 6.98 -2.44
N LEU A 450 -15.42 8.14 -2.22
CA LEU A 450 -14.45 8.29 -1.12
C LEU A 450 -15.12 8.27 0.26
N ALA A 451 -14.55 7.47 1.16
CA ALA A 451 -14.91 7.34 2.56
C ALA A 451 -16.44 7.32 2.78
N PRO A 452 -17.16 6.32 2.22
CA PRO A 452 -18.62 6.28 2.32
C PRO A 452 -19.08 6.06 3.77
N TYR A 453 -18.22 5.48 4.61
CA TYR A 453 -18.45 5.23 6.04
C TYR A 453 -18.05 6.40 6.95
N ALA A 454 -17.49 7.49 6.41
CA ALA A 454 -17.16 8.65 7.24
C ALA A 454 -18.42 9.43 7.63
N ASP A 455 -18.59 9.65 8.93
CA ASP A 455 -19.68 10.44 9.51
C ASP A 455 -19.10 11.64 10.29
N PRO A 456 -19.57 12.88 10.06
CA PRO A 456 -19.20 14.03 10.88
C PRO A 456 -19.34 13.84 12.39
N ALA A 457 -20.26 12.98 12.86
CA ALA A 457 -20.40 12.65 14.26
C ALA A 457 -19.14 12.00 14.85
N MET A 458 -18.31 11.33 14.04
CA MET A 458 -17.04 10.73 14.48
C MET A 458 -16.03 11.77 14.97
N LEU A 459 -16.15 13.04 14.58
CA LEU A 459 -15.31 14.14 15.06
C LEU A 459 -15.68 14.61 16.48
N LEU A 460 -16.90 14.31 16.93
CA LEU A 460 -17.51 14.90 18.12
C LEU A 460 -17.67 13.92 19.27
N VAL A 461 -17.49 12.62 19.00
CA VAL A 461 -17.64 11.56 20.00
C VAL A 461 -16.27 11.31 20.64
N PRO A 462 -16.16 11.46 21.98
CA PRO A 462 -14.95 11.13 22.73
C PRO A 462 -14.47 9.70 22.56
#